data_AF-A0A1Y1VWI7-F1
#
_entry.id   AF-A0A1Y1VWI7-F1
#
_cell.length_a   1.000
_cell.length_b   1.000
_cell.length_c   1.000
_cell.angle_alpha   90.00
_cell.angle_beta   90.00
_cell.angle_gamma   90.00
#
_symmetry.space_group_name_H-M   'P 1'
#
loop_
_entity.id
_entity.type
_entity.pdbx_description
1 polymer ?
#
loop_
_entity_poly.entity_id
_entity_poly.type
_entity_poly.pdbx_seq_one_letter_code
_entity_poly.pdbx_strand_id
1 'polypeptide(L)'
;MVHYQVTIHGVAISIPDKDSAHAEALVARFPYEDSSFEIETVARFVNFAATEDTDVAVAAFQYLHQKYCSIDNIHVVVQQLKLTTEQAQSVIKGYYSVWDVLESREMLPDVPRPALFTDDGVKPTAMFGGYGGMDNYLDEAVWLLDVYHPLLADFVAEMAEFLLVTTQDSPFTRVYNQPIDLMGWLLHPESRPNMDLLAAIYIASPILALIQLMHLMVLYKTLRITPGELSQSFRSVISHSQGIAIATMIPTVTDEKSFYAKSKKVLGTLIAGSYAIQVAVPSSQWILILLPMLFRLTANHHPWCPSVVFLFRRLRS
;
A
#
# COMPACT_ATOMS: atom_id res chain seq x y z
N MET A 1 -24.13 -23.18 16.64
CA MET A 1 -23.03 -23.25 17.62
C MET A 1 -23.42 -22.37 18.79
N VAL A 2 -23.07 -22.74 20.02
CA VAL A 2 -23.27 -21.86 21.16
C VAL A 2 -22.18 -20.79 21.10
N HIS A 3 -22.59 -19.54 21.29
CA HIS A 3 -21.70 -18.39 21.27
C HIS A 3 -21.63 -17.78 22.67
N TYR A 4 -20.42 -17.45 23.09
CA TYR A 4 -20.08 -16.79 24.33
C TYR A 4 -19.91 -15.28 24.09
N GLN A 5 -20.29 -14.47 25.07
CA GLN A 5 -20.13 -13.02 25.02
C GLN A 5 -18.90 -12.62 25.83
N VAL A 6 -17.83 -12.22 25.14
CA VAL A 6 -16.65 -11.64 25.79
C VAL A 6 -16.73 -10.11 25.71
N THR A 7 -16.35 -9.43 26.78
CA THR A 7 -16.47 -7.97 26.87
C THR A 7 -15.10 -7.30 26.82
N ILE A 8 -14.83 -6.52 25.78
CA ILE A 8 -13.59 -5.76 25.60
C ILE A 8 -13.89 -4.29 25.85
N HIS A 9 -13.43 -3.71 26.95
CA HIS A 9 -13.65 -2.29 27.27
C HIS A 9 -15.13 -1.86 27.13
N GLY A 10 -16.05 -2.66 27.67
CA GLY A 10 -17.50 -2.43 27.58
C GLY A 10 -18.15 -2.84 26.26
N VAL A 11 -17.38 -3.29 25.26
CA VAL A 11 -17.88 -3.82 23.99
C VAL A 11 -18.07 -5.33 24.09
N ALA A 12 -19.31 -5.80 24.08
CA ALA A 12 -19.61 -7.22 24.05
C ALA A 12 -19.53 -7.76 22.61
N ILE A 13 -18.67 -8.75 22.39
CA ILE A 13 -18.53 -9.44 21.10
C ILE A 13 -18.85 -10.92 21.25
N SER A 14 -19.41 -11.50 20.18
CA SER A 14 -19.81 -12.90 20.14
C SER A 14 -18.69 -13.77 19.58
N ILE A 15 -18.19 -14.72 20.37
CA ILE A 15 -17.11 -15.65 20.00
C ILE A 15 -17.59 -17.10 20.22
N PRO A 16 -17.15 -18.10 19.42
CA PRO A 16 -17.49 -19.50 19.66
C PRO A 16 -17.09 -19.96 21.07
N ASP A 17 -17.95 -20.72 21.74
CA ASP A 17 -17.71 -21.19 23.12
C ASP A 17 -16.37 -21.89 23.31
N LYS A 18 -15.92 -22.64 22.29
CA LYS A 18 -14.63 -23.35 22.30
C LYS A 18 -13.42 -22.42 22.46
N ASP A 19 -13.53 -21.16 22.05
CA ASP A 19 -12.45 -20.18 22.05
C ASP A 19 -12.61 -19.17 23.22
N SER A 20 -13.68 -19.29 24.02
CA SER A 20 -14.05 -18.34 25.08
C SER A 20 -12.97 -18.14 26.15
N ALA A 21 -12.37 -19.23 26.64
CA ALA A 21 -11.34 -19.16 27.68
C ALA A 21 -10.07 -18.43 27.21
N HIS A 22 -9.68 -18.65 25.95
CA HIS A 22 -8.54 -17.94 25.35
C HIS A 22 -8.88 -16.47 25.09
N ALA A 23 -10.11 -16.19 24.62
CA ALA A 23 -10.57 -14.83 24.42
C ALA A 23 -10.53 -14.00 25.71
N GLU A 24 -11.06 -14.53 26.82
CA GLU A 24 -11.01 -13.87 28.14
C GLU A 24 -9.56 -13.62 28.61
N ALA A 25 -8.67 -14.59 28.40
CA ALA A 25 -7.25 -14.43 28.73
C ALA A 25 -6.58 -13.34 27.89
N LEU A 26 -6.93 -13.20 26.61
CA LEU A 26 -6.44 -12.12 25.75
C LEU A 26 -7.00 -10.76 26.17
N VAL A 27 -8.30 -10.68 26.48
CA VAL A 27 -8.94 -9.44 26.95
C VAL A 27 -8.28 -8.93 28.22
N ALA A 28 -7.96 -9.82 29.17
CA ALA A 28 -7.33 -9.44 30.43
C ALA A 28 -5.95 -8.77 30.27
N ARG A 29 -5.27 -8.98 29.14
CA ARG A 29 -3.96 -8.39 28.83
C ARG A 29 -3.98 -7.46 27.61
N PHE A 30 -5.16 -7.12 27.11
CA PHE A 30 -5.31 -6.25 25.95
C PHE A 30 -4.74 -4.86 26.30
N PRO A 31 -3.70 -4.38 25.58
CA PRO A 31 -2.87 -3.28 26.08
C PRO A 31 -3.38 -1.88 25.72
N TYR A 32 -4.47 -1.79 24.95
CA TYR A 32 -4.96 -0.52 24.42
C TYR A 32 -6.06 0.06 25.30
N GLU A 33 -6.09 1.37 25.42
CA GLU A 33 -7.18 2.08 26.12
C GLU A 33 -8.48 2.04 25.32
N ASP A 34 -9.60 2.25 26.03
CA ASP A 34 -10.94 2.41 25.50
C ASP A 34 -10.97 3.43 24.34
N SER A 35 -11.58 3.05 23.22
CA SER A 35 -11.93 4.01 22.16
C SER A 35 -13.38 4.49 22.32
N SER A 36 -13.65 5.72 21.89
CA SER A 36 -15.01 6.24 21.74
C SER A 36 -15.81 5.52 20.64
N PHE A 37 -15.14 4.77 19.75
CA PHE A 37 -15.77 4.02 18.68
C PHE A 37 -15.59 2.52 18.89
N GLU A 38 -16.72 1.82 18.99
CA GLU A 38 -16.76 0.36 19.16
C GLU A 38 -15.93 -0.39 18.10
N ILE A 39 -16.06 0.01 16.83
CA ILE A 39 -15.33 -0.62 15.72
C ILE A 39 -13.81 -0.56 15.89
N GLU A 40 -13.29 0.52 16.46
CA GLU A 40 -11.86 0.68 16.71
C GLU A 40 -11.38 -0.23 17.84
N THR A 41 -12.14 -0.32 18.94
CA THR A 41 -11.86 -1.26 20.03
C THR A 41 -11.78 -2.69 19.52
N VAL A 42 -12.77 -3.12 18.73
CA VAL A 42 -12.81 -4.47 18.16
C VAL A 42 -11.66 -4.67 17.17
N ALA A 43 -11.40 -3.74 16.26
CA ALA A 43 -10.32 -3.88 15.28
C ALA A 43 -8.94 -3.95 15.93
N ARG A 44 -8.67 -3.13 16.95
CA ARG A 44 -7.43 -3.21 17.74
C ARG A 44 -7.31 -4.56 18.43
N PHE A 45 -8.41 -5.10 18.96
CA PHE A 45 -8.43 -6.44 19.55
C PHE A 45 -8.13 -7.53 18.52
N VAL A 46 -8.71 -7.47 17.31
CA VAL A 46 -8.38 -8.39 16.21
C VAL A 46 -6.88 -8.34 15.91
N ASN A 47 -6.30 -7.15 15.76
CA ASN A 47 -4.87 -6.99 15.49
C ASN A 47 -3.98 -7.57 16.60
N PHE A 48 -4.35 -7.34 17.86
CA PHE A 48 -3.63 -7.89 19.01
C PHE A 48 -3.74 -9.43 19.04
N ALA A 49 -4.95 -9.95 18.92
CA ALA A 49 -5.20 -11.40 18.90
C ALA A 49 -4.47 -12.09 17.73
N ALA A 50 -4.36 -11.45 16.56
CA ALA A 50 -3.66 -12.01 15.41
C ALA A 50 -2.20 -12.39 15.71
N THR A 51 -1.55 -11.68 16.65
CA THR A 51 -0.17 -11.96 17.08
C THR A 51 -0.04 -13.05 18.14
N GLU A 52 -1.16 -13.52 18.72
CA GLU A 52 -1.17 -14.31 19.95
C GLU A 52 -2.02 -15.59 19.83
N ASP A 53 -3.23 -15.48 19.27
CA ASP A 53 -4.15 -16.59 19.01
C ASP A 53 -4.98 -16.29 17.74
N THR A 54 -4.62 -16.96 16.64
CA THR A 54 -5.26 -16.75 15.34
C THR A 54 -6.73 -17.18 15.31
N ASP A 55 -7.16 -18.13 16.16
CA ASP A 55 -8.55 -18.59 16.17
C ASP A 55 -9.46 -17.56 16.83
N VAL A 56 -9.01 -16.98 17.94
CA VAL A 56 -9.70 -15.85 18.58
C VAL A 56 -9.72 -14.63 17.64
N ALA A 57 -8.61 -14.35 16.94
CA ALA A 57 -8.52 -13.24 15.99
C ALA A 57 -9.53 -13.38 14.84
N VAL A 58 -9.62 -14.58 14.25
CA VAL A 58 -10.59 -14.89 13.19
C VAL A 58 -12.03 -14.78 13.70
N ALA A 59 -12.33 -15.25 14.91
CA ALA A 59 -13.67 -15.13 15.50
C ALA A 59 -14.06 -13.66 15.74
N ALA A 60 -13.15 -12.85 16.30
CA ALA A 60 -13.37 -11.42 16.51
C ALA A 60 -13.51 -10.67 15.18
N PHE A 61 -12.73 -11.04 14.16
CA PHE A 61 -12.85 -10.51 12.80
C PHE A 61 -14.22 -10.81 12.20
N GLN A 62 -14.72 -12.05 12.34
CA GLN A 62 -16.05 -12.42 11.83
C GLN A 62 -17.16 -11.57 12.46
N TYR A 63 -17.09 -11.32 13.77
CA TYR A 63 -18.02 -10.40 14.45
C TYR A 63 -17.94 -8.99 13.85
N LEU A 64 -16.72 -8.45 13.70
CA LEU A 64 -16.49 -7.11 13.13
C LEU A 64 -17.04 -7.02 11.70
N HIS A 65 -16.71 -7.98 10.85
CA HIS A 65 -17.13 -8.01 9.45
C HIS A 65 -18.65 -8.13 9.34
N GLN A 66 -19.28 -9.04 10.10
CA GLN A 66 -20.73 -9.21 10.08
C GLN A 66 -21.47 -7.95 10.54
N LYS A 67 -20.96 -7.28 11.59
CA LYS A 67 -21.60 -6.10 12.17
C LYS A 67 -21.46 -4.85 11.30
N TYR A 68 -20.30 -4.63 10.69
CA TYR A 68 -19.99 -3.35 10.03
C TYR A 68 -19.82 -3.46 8.51
N CYS A 69 -19.39 -4.60 7.99
CA CYS A 69 -18.92 -4.74 6.60
C CYS A 69 -19.75 -5.74 5.77
N SER A 70 -20.96 -6.09 6.21
CA SER A 70 -21.84 -7.01 5.50
C SER A 70 -22.39 -6.44 4.19
N ILE A 71 -22.46 -5.12 4.07
CA ILE A 71 -22.99 -4.42 2.89
C ILE A 71 -22.02 -3.40 2.28
N ASP A 72 -21.01 -2.97 3.04
CA ASP A 72 -20.04 -1.95 2.65
C ASP A 72 -18.62 -2.43 2.90
N ASN A 73 -17.68 -1.96 2.08
CA ASN A 73 -16.25 -2.19 2.29
C ASN A 73 -15.75 -1.39 3.53
N ILE A 74 -14.80 -1.95 4.28
CA ILE A 74 -14.23 -1.30 5.48
C ILE A 74 -13.74 0.14 5.23
N HIS A 75 -13.20 0.44 4.05
CA HIS A 75 -12.75 1.78 3.67
C HIS A 75 -13.92 2.78 3.56
N VAL A 76 -15.11 2.32 3.19
CA VAL A 76 -16.33 3.12 3.18
C VAL A 76 -16.86 3.31 4.60
N VAL A 77 -16.86 2.25 5.40
CA VAL A 77 -17.32 2.26 6.79
C VAL A 77 -16.57 3.30 7.62
N VAL A 78 -15.23 3.31 7.57
CA VAL A 78 -14.43 4.28 8.36
C VAL A 78 -14.71 5.73 7.96
N GLN A 79 -15.05 6.00 6.69
CA GLN A 79 -15.45 7.33 6.22
C GLN A 79 -16.85 7.71 6.68
N GLN A 80 -17.82 6.79 6.59
CA GLN A 80 -19.21 7.03 7.03
C GLN A 80 -19.28 7.32 8.53
N LEU A 81 -18.46 6.62 9.33
CA LEU A 81 -18.34 6.84 10.76
C LEU A 81 -17.54 8.11 11.12
N LYS A 82 -16.94 8.79 10.15
CA LYS A 82 -16.17 10.03 10.31
C LYS A 82 -15.04 9.88 11.33
N LEU A 83 -14.36 8.74 11.30
CA LEU A 83 -13.20 8.48 12.14
C LEU A 83 -12.06 9.45 11.80
N THR A 84 -11.21 9.78 12.78
CA THR A 84 -9.95 10.48 12.47
C THR A 84 -9.03 9.58 11.64
N THR A 85 -7.98 10.14 11.05
CA THR A 85 -7.00 9.39 10.26
C THR A 85 -6.39 8.23 11.06
N GLU A 86 -6.03 8.47 12.31
CA GLU A 86 -5.40 7.49 13.22
C GLU A 86 -6.38 6.36 13.59
N GLN A 87 -7.64 6.71 13.79
CA GLN A 87 -8.69 5.75 14.09
C GLN A 87 -9.02 4.88 12.87
N ALA A 88 -9.16 5.51 11.69
CA ALA A 88 -9.38 4.79 10.44
C ALA A 88 -8.21 3.85 10.12
N GLN A 89 -6.97 4.30 10.35
CA GLN A 89 -5.77 3.47 10.20
C GLN A 89 -5.83 2.25 11.12
N SER A 90 -6.13 2.45 12.41
CA SER A 90 -6.24 1.37 13.40
C SER A 90 -7.30 0.35 13.01
N VAL A 91 -8.46 0.83 12.53
CA VAL A 91 -9.57 -0.02 12.08
C VAL A 91 -9.19 -0.84 10.85
N ILE A 92 -8.63 -0.20 9.82
CA ILE A 92 -8.24 -0.88 8.58
C ILE A 92 -7.12 -1.90 8.87
N LYS A 93 -6.13 -1.53 9.69
CA LYS A 93 -5.06 -2.43 10.11
C LYS A 93 -5.61 -3.67 10.81
N GLY A 94 -6.50 -3.47 11.79
CA GLY A 94 -7.17 -4.59 12.46
C GLY A 94 -7.97 -5.47 11.52
N TYR A 95 -8.69 -4.87 10.56
CA TYR A 95 -9.48 -5.60 9.57
C TYR A 95 -8.61 -6.51 8.68
N TYR A 96 -7.46 -6.03 8.21
CA TYR A 96 -6.57 -6.81 7.33
C TYR A 96 -5.52 -7.63 8.10
N SER A 97 -5.42 -7.49 9.43
CA SER A 97 -4.40 -8.19 10.25
C SER A 97 -4.47 -9.72 10.21
N VAL A 98 -5.62 -10.29 9.84
CA VAL A 98 -5.86 -11.74 9.77
C VAL A 98 -5.98 -12.25 8.32
N TRP A 99 -5.66 -11.42 7.32
CA TRP A 99 -6.01 -11.71 5.93
C TRP A 99 -5.29 -12.93 5.34
N ASP A 100 -4.03 -13.12 5.68
CA ASP A 100 -3.22 -14.30 5.32
C ASP A 100 -3.79 -15.59 5.94
N VAL A 101 -4.19 -15.53 7.20
CA VAL A 101 -4.84 -16.65 7.91
C VAL A 101 -6.18 -16.98 7.25
N LEU A 102 -7.00 -15.97 6.94
CA LEU A 102 -8.28 -16.18 6.25
C LEU A 102 -8.08 -16.74 4.83
N GLU A 103 -7.05 -16.30 4.10
CA GLU A 103 -6.72 -16.80 2.77
C GLU A 103 -6.33 -18.29 2.84
N SER A 104 -5.42 -18.64 3.75
CA SER A 104 -4.96 -20.03 3.94
C SER A 104 -6.06 -21.00 4.36
N ARG A 105 -7.10 -20.49 5.03
CA ARG A 105 -8.26 -21.26 5.49
C ARG A 105 -9.43 -21.23 4.51
N GLU A 106 -9.30 -20.54 3.37
CA GLU A 106 -10.38 -20.32 2.40
C GLU A 106 -11.62 -19.63 3.02
N MET A 107 -11.40 -18.74 3.99
CA MET A 107 -12.42 -18.05 4.79
C MET A 107 -12.51 -16.55 4.51
N LEU A 108 -11.86 -16.06 3.45
CA LEU A 108 -11.93 -14.64 3.09
C LEU A 108 -13.38 -14.23 2.84
N PRO A 109 -13.85 -13.14 3.45
CA PRO A 109 -15.23 -12.71 3.28
C PRO A 109 -15.48 -12.27 1.83
N ASP A 110 -16.74 -12.35 1.42
CA ASP A 110 -17.17 -11.60 0.26
C ASP A 110 -17.18 -10.12 0.61
N VAL A 111 -16.59 -9.30 -0.26
CA VAL A 111 -16.46 -7.86 -0.01
C VAL A 111 -17.20 -7.15 -1.14
N PRO A 112 -18.25 -6.37 -0.83
CA PRO A 112 -18.97 -5.59 -1.82
C PRO A 112 -18.00 -4.74 -2.63
N ARG A 113 -17.96 -4.99 -3.94
CA ARG A 113 -17.13 -4.19 -4.85
C ARG A 113 -17.74 -2.79 -4.99
N PRO A 114 -16.94 -1.72 -4.88
CA PRO A 114 -17.43 -0.36 -5.07
C PRO A 114 -18.08 -0.19 -6.46
N ALA A 115 -19.15 0.61 -6.52
CA ALA A 115 -19.89 0.89 -7.76
C ALA A 115 -18.99 1.35 -8.93
N LEU A 116 -17.87 2.02 -8.60
CA LEU A 116 -16.85 2.44 -9.55
C LEU A 116 -16.28 1.29 -10.41
N PHE A 117 -16.28 0.06 -9.91
CA PHE A 117 -15.75 -1.14 -10.56
C PHE A 117 -16.83 -2.13 -11.02
N THR A 118 -18.12 -1.85 -10.76
CA THR A 118 -19.23 -2.74 -11.12
C THR A 118 -20.23 -2.12 -12.08
N ASP A 119 -20.25 -0.79 -12.22
CA ASP A 119 -21.14 -0.08 -13.15
C ASP A 119 -20.54 -0.05 -14.56
N ASP A 120 -21.16 -0.74 -15.51
CA ASP A 120 -20.74 -0.78 -16.92
C ASP A 120 -20.72 0.61 -17.61
N GLY A 121 -21.48 1.57 -17.08
CA GLY A 121 -21.52 2.95 -17.56
C GLY A 121 -20.32 3.79 -17.12
N VAL A 122 -19.52 3.29 -16.16
CA VAL A 122 -18.37 4.00 -15.61
C VAL A 122 -17.11 3.18 -15.85
N LYS A 123 -16.12 3.78 -16.54
CA LYS A 123 -14.80 3.15 -16.69
C LYS A 123 -13.70 4.10 -16.23
N PRO A 124 -13.01 3.80 -15.11
CA PRO A 124 -11.97 4.66 -14.57
C PRO A 124 -10.75 4.77 -15.50
N THR A 125 -10.01 5.87 -15.38
CA THR A 125 -8.68 6.03 -15.97
C THR A 125 -7.66 6.02 -14.85
N ALA A 126 -6.69 5.11 -14.92
CA ALA A 126 -5.58 5.07 -13.97
C ALA A 126 -4.51 6.09 -14.38
N MET A 127 -3.93 6.79 -13.40
CA MET A 127 -2.84 7.74 -13.62
C MET A 127 -1.67 7.46 -12.68
N PHE A 128 -0.48 7.32 -13.25
CA PHE A 128 0.76 7.07 -12.49
C PHE A 128 1.68 8.30 -12.53
N GLY A 129 2.02 8.82 -11.36
CA GLY A 129 2.87 10.00 -11.19
C GLY A 129 4.36 9.70 -11.35
N GLY A 130 5.16 10.77 -11.36
CA GLY A 130 6.62 10.68 -11.31
C GLY A 130 7.20 11.39 -10.09
N TYR A 131 8.53 11.39 -9.97
CA TYR A 131 9.23 12.08 -8.88
C TYR A 131 8.90 13.57 -8.87
N GLY A 132 8.31 14.05 -7.77
CA GLY A 132 7.88 15.44 -7.56
C GLY A 132 8.71 16.20 -6.54
N GLY A 133 9.81 15.63 -6.02
CA GLY A 133 10.62 16.25 -4.98
C GLY A 133 10.01 16.18 -3.58
N MET A 134 9.29 15.10 -3.27
CA MET A 134 8.82 14.86 -1.90
C MET A 134 9.85 14.07 -1.12
N ASP A 135 10.06 14.48 0.12
CA ASP A 135 11.14 13.99 0.99
C ASP A 135 10.68 12.82 1.89
N ASN A 136 9.37 12.56 1.96
CA ASN A 136 8.75 11.63 2.90
C ASN A 136 8.12 10.40 2.21
N TYR A 137 8.53 10.06 0.99
CA TYR A 137 7.95 8.93 0.26
C TYR A 137 8.15 7.59 0.98
N LEU A 138 9.23 7.44 1.77
CA LEU A 138 9.43 6.24 2.58
C LEU A 138 8.41 6.12 3.71
N ASP A 139 7.87 7.22 4.21
CA ASP A 139 6.85 7.19 5.26
C ASP A 139 5.52 6.66 4.70
N GLU A 140 5.24 6.89 3.40
CA GLU A 140 4.11 6.27 2.70
C GLU A 140 4.29 4.75 2.58
N ALA A 141 5.51 4.28 2.27
CA ALA A 141 5.80 2.85 2.24
C ALA A 141 5.66 2.20 3.63
N VAL A 142 6.18 2.85 4.68
CA VAL A 142 6.04 2.40 6.06
C VAL A 142 4.57 2.35 6.46
N TRP A 143 3.79 3.38 6.15
CA TRP A 143 2.37 3.42 6.45
C TRP A 143 1.60 2.29 5.74
N LEU A 144 1.86 2.06 4.45
CA LEU A 144 1.24 0.96 3.71
C LEU A 144 1.58 -0.40 4.31
N LEU A 145 2.86 -0.64 4.63
CA LEU A 145 3.30 -1.88 5.27
C LEU A 145 2.73 -2.06 6.66
N ASP A 146 2.57 -1.00 7.45
CA ASP A 146 1.99 -1.07 8.79
C ASP A 146 0.50 -1.47 8.73
N VAL A 147 -0.24 -0.90 7.78
CA VAL A 147 -1.70 -1.08 7.67
C VAL A 147 -2.07 -2.37 6.94
N TYR A 148 -1.37 -2.68 5.85
CA TYR A 148 -1.69 -3.80 4.97
C TYR A 148 -0.62 -4.89 5.02
N HIS A 149 0.07 -5.04 6.15
CA HIS A 149 1.19 -5.98 6.30
C HIS A 149 0.91 -7.35 5.68
N PRO A 150 -0.21 -8.04 6.00
CA PRO A 150 -0.46 -9.38 5.46
C PRO A 150 -0.72 -9.42 3.95
N LEU A 151 -1.04 -8.28 3.34
CA LEU A 151 -1.22 -8.16 1.88
C LEU A 151 0.08 -7.86 1.13
N LEU A 152 1.05 -7.25 1.81
CA LEU A 152 2.20 -6.61 1.17
C LEU A 152 3.55 -7.23 1.54
N ALA A 153 3.67 -7.89 2.69
CA ALA A 153 4.96 -8.31 3.25
C ALA A 153 5.82 -9.10 2.25
N ASP A 154 5.25 -10.16 1.67
CA ASP A 154 5.95 -11.02 0.71
C ASP A 154 6.36 -10.27 -0.56
N PHE A 155 5.46 -9.45 -1.09
CA PHE A 155 5.73 -8.66 -2.29
C PHE A 155 6.85 -7.66 -2.05
N VAL A 156 6.80 -6.92 -0.95
CA VAL A 156 7.81 -5.92 -0.64
C VAL A 156 9.14 -6.57 -0.32
N ALA A 157 9.17 -7.71 0.38
CA ALA A 157 10.38 -8.49 0.60
C ALA A 157 11.03 -8.90 -0.73
N GLU A 158 10.27 -9.48 -1.65
CA GLU A 158 10.80 -9.93 -2.94
C GLU A 158 11.25 -8.76 -3.83
N MET A 159 10.52 -7.64 -3.84
CA MET A 159 10.91 -6.47 -4.62
C MET A 159 12.11 -5.75 -4.00
N ALA A 160 12.19 -5.64 -2.66
CA ALA A 160 13.32 -5.04 -1.97
C ALA A 160 14.61 -5.86 -2.16
N GLU A 161 14.52 -7.20 -2.09
CA GLU A 161 15.65 -8.08 -2.43
C GLU A 161 16.09 -7.87 -3.88
N PHE A 162 15.15 -7.78 -4.83
CA PHE A 162 15.47 -7.49 -6.23
C PHE A 162 16.20 -6.16 -6.41
N LEU A 163 15.76 -5.08 -5.72
CA LEU A 163 16.43 -3.78 -5.75
C LEU A 163 17.85 -3.87 -5.19
N LEU A 164 18.03 -4.54 -4.06
CA LEU A 164 19.31 -4.73 -3.40
C LEU A 164 20.30 -5.47 -4.30
N VAL A 165 19.92 -6.66 -4.77
CA VAL A 165 20.77 -7.51 -5.63
C VAL A 165 21.12 -6.79 -6.94
N THR A 166 20.12 -6.21 -7.61
CA THR A 166 20.35 -5.53 -8.89
C THR A 166 21.31 -4.35 -8.76
N THR A 167 21.21 -3.58 -7.67
CA THR A 167 22.09 -2.40 -7.47
C THR A 167 23.50 -2.76 -6.99
N GLN A 168 23.71 -3.99 -6.52
CA GLN A 168 25.04 -4.55 -6.20
C GLN A 168 25.78 -5.12 -7.42
N ASP A 169 25.09 -5.35 -8.54
CA ASP A 169 25.69 -5.93 -9.73
C ASP A 169 26.34 -4.90 -10.66
N SER A 170 27.34 -5.34 -11.41
CA SER A 170 27.88 -4.54 -12.52
C SER A 170 26.83 -4.40 -13.64
N PRO A 171 26.63 -3.21 -14.22
CA PRO A 171 27.46 -2.01 -14.13
C PRO A 171 26.98 -0.98 -13.08
N PHE A 172 25.96 -1.31 -12.29
CA PHE A 172 25.24 -0.38 -11.41
C PHE A 172 26.08 0.14 -10.25
N THR A 173 27.01 -0.66 -9.74
CA THR A 173 27.96 -0.27 -8.68
C THR A 173 28.79 0.99 -8.96
N ARG A 174 28.87 1.45 -10.22
CA ARG A 174 29.51 2.74 -10.58
C ARG A 174 28.76 3.97 -10.08
N VAL A 175 27.45 3.84 -9.88
CA VAL A 175 26.56 4.91 -9.40
C VAL A 175 26.05 4.60 -8.01
N TYR A 176 25.64 3.34 -7.78
CA TYR A 176 25.14 2.87 -6.50
C TYR A 176 26.30 2.51 -5.56
N ASN A 177 27.00 3.53 -5.06
CA ASN A 177 28.04 3.33 -4.03
C ASN A 177 27.46 2.73 -2.74
N GLN A 178 26.19 3.03 -2.47
CA GLN A 178 25.36 2.36 -1.48
C GLN A 178 24.19 1.70 -2.24
N PRO A 179 24.05 0.37 -2.21
CA PRO A 179 22.94 -0.30 -2.87
C PRO A 179 21.61 0.00 -2.16
N ILE A 180 20.50 -0.22 -2.86
CA ILE A 180 19.16 0.04 -2.31
C ILE A 180 18.77 -1.09 -1.36
N ASP A 181 19.09 -0.93 -0.07
CA ASP A 181 18.61 -1.80 1.00
C ASP A 181 17.28 -1.29 1.56
N LEU A 182 16.24 -1.32 0.71
CA LEU A 182 14.94 -0.75 1.07
C LEU A 182 14.32 -1.43 2.29
N MET A 183 14.46 -2.75 2.42
CA MET A 183 13.88 -3.46 3.57
C MET A 183 14.57 -3.02 4.87
N GLY A 184 15.90 -2.89 4.88
CA GLY A 184 16.63 -2.31 6.00
C GLY A 184 16.13 -0.90 6.34
N TRP A 185 15.94 -0.04 5.35
CA TRP A 185 15.49 1.36 5.55
C TRP A 185 14.05 1.49 6.07
N LEU A 186 13.19 0.52 5.76
CA LEU A 186 11.80 0.48 6.23
C LEU A 186 11.71 -0.05 7.66
N LEU A 187 12.49 -1.08 8.01
CA LEU A 187 12.51 -1.68 9.35
C LEU A 187 13.30 -0.84 10.37
N HIS A 188 14.34 -0.16 9.90
CA HIS A 188 15.30 0.58 10.72
C HIS A 188 15.42 2.01 10.20
N PRO A 189 14.54 2.95 10.61
CA PRO A 189 14.58 4.34 10.15
C PRO A 189 15.94 5.03 10.36
N GLU A 190 16.69 4.62 11.39
CA GLU A 190 18.05 5.08 11.69
C GLU A 190 19.10 4.63 10.65
N SER A 191 18.81 3.59 9.87
CA SER A 191 19.68 3.09 8.79
C SER A 191 19.46 3.83 7.46
N ARG A 192 18.41 4.67 7.37
CA ARG A 192 18.08 5.43 6.16
C ARG A 192 19.26 6.32 5.76
N PRO A 193 19.60 6.40 4.47
CA PRO A 193 20.57 7.37 4.00
C PRO A 193 20.13 8.82 4.27
N ASN A 194 21.07 9.75 4.08
CA ASN A 194 20.74 11.17 4.15
C ASN A 194 19.74 11.58 3.06
N MET A 195 19.09 12.71 3.29
CA MET A 195 18.07 13.24 2.39
C MET A 195 18.58 13.49 0.97
N ASP A 196 19.84 13.92 0.81
CA ASP A 196 20.43 14.15 -0.51
C ASP A 196 20.51 12.87 -1.35
N LEU A 197 20.87 11.74 -0.71
CA LEU A 197 20.91 10.44 -1.40
C LEU A 197 19.50 9.91 -1.66
N LEU A 198 18.58 10.04 -0.70
CA LEU A 198 17.18 9.64 -0.89
C LEU A 198 16.47 10.46 -1.97
N ALA A 199 16.85 11.72 -2.17
CA ALA A 199 16.33 12.59 -3.22
C ALA A 199 16.99 12.34 -4.59
N ALA A 200 18.11 11.60 -4.64
CA ALA A 200 18.78 11.32 -5.89
C ALA A 200 17.89 10.46 -6.79
N ILE A 201 17.71 10.88 -8.05
CA ILE A 201 16.76 10.25 -8.98
C ILE A 201 16.99 8.74 -9.14
N TYR A 202 18.24 8.29 -9.09
CA TYR A 202 18.59 6.86 -9.22
C TYR A 202 18.22 6.02 -7.99
N ILE A 203 18.02 6.65 -6.83
CA ILE A 203 17.48 6.02 -5.62
C ILE A 203 15.96 6.17 -5.59
N ALA A 204 15.46 7.40 -5.72
CA ALA A 204 14.04 7.71 -5.57
C ALA A 204 13.16 7.05 -6.64
N SER A 205 13.64 6.97 -7.89
CA SER A 205 12.85 6.49 -9.02
C SER A 205 12.32 5.05 -8.85
N PRO A 206 13.18 4.03 -8.62
CA PRO A 206 12.71 2.66 -8.41
C PRO A 206 11.87 2.51 -7.12
N ILE A 207 12.18 3.24 -6.05
CA ILE A 207 11.43 3.12 -4.78
C ILE A 207 10.02 3.70 -4.91
N LEU A 208 9.87 4.86 -5.53
CA LEU A 208 8.54 5.42 -5.81
C LEU A 208 7.70 4.51 -6.70
N ALA A 209 8.32 3.84 -7.66
CA ALA A 209 7.61 2.86 -8.46
C ALA A 209 7.14 1.68 -7.62
N LEU A 210 7.96 1.19 -6.69
CA LEU A 210 7.55 0.14 -5.75
C LEU A 210 6.37 0.59 -4.87
N ILE A 211 6.37 1.83 -4.36
CA ILE A 211 5.24 2.37 -3.58
C ILE A 211 3.95 2.39 -4.42
N GLN A 212 4.02 2.83 -5.68
CA GLN A 212 2.86 2.77 -6.58
C GLN A 212 2.40 1.34 -6.87
N LEU A 213 3.33 0.38 -6.95
CA LEU A 213 3.00 -1.05 -7.08
C LEU A 213 2.38 -1.62 -5.81
N MET A 214 2.81 -1.18 -4.62
CA MET A 214 2.18 -1.54 -3.34
C MET A 214 0.73 -1.05 -3.31
N HIS A 215 0.45 0.18 -3.72
CA HIS A 215 -0.93 0.70 -3.85
C HIS A 215 -1.78 -0.15 -4.81
N LEU A 216 -1.22 -0.54 -5.95
CA LEU A 216 -1.93 -1.43 -6.89
C LEU A 216 -2.24 -2.79 -6.26
N MET A 217 -1.30 -3.34 -5.49
CA MET A 217 -1.49 -4.60 -4.78
C MET A 217 -2.60 -4.51 -3.75
N VAL A 218 -2.57 -3.49 -2.89
CA VAL A 218 -3.66 -3.21 -1.97
C VAL A 218 -4.98 -3.07 -2.73
N LEU A 219 -5.01 -2.32 -3.84
CA LEU A 219 -6.24 -2.12 -4.61
C LEU A 219 -6.85 -3.43 -5.10
N TYR A 220 -6.11 -4.29 -5.81
CA TYR A 220 -6.72 -5.52 -6.34
C TYR A 220 -7.03 -6.54 -5.23
N LYS A 221 -6.18 -6.65 -4.19
CA LYS A 221 -6.41 -7.56 -3.06
C LYS A 221 -7.67 -7.18 -2.28
N THR A 222 -7.85 -5.90 -2.00
CA THR A 222 -9.03 -5.39 -1.26
C THR A 222 -10.32 -5.42 -2.09
N LEU A 223 -10.22 -5.35 -3.42
CA LEU A 223 -11.35 -5.54 -4.36
C LEU A 223 -11.70 -7.01 -4.62
N ARG A 224 -10.90 -7.96 -4.12
CA ARG A 224 -11.06 -9.40 -4.38
C ARG A 224 -11.12 -9.70 -5.89
N ILE A 225 -10.18 -9.11 -6.64
CA ILE A 225 -9.97 -9.35 -8.07
C ILE A 225 -8.51 -9.66 -8.36
N THR A 226 -8.26 -10.34 -9.46
CA THR A 226 -6.92 -10.56 -10.00
C THR A 226 -6.33 -9.28 -10.59
N PRO A 227 -5.00 -9.17 -10.71
CA PRO A 227 -4.37 -8.08 -11.44
C PRO A 227 -4.90 -7.92 -12.87
N GLY A 228 -5.21 -9.03 -13.56
CA GLY A 228 -5.78 -9.01 -14.92
C GLY A 228 -7.17 -8.39 -14.97
N GLU A 229 -8.05 -8.76 -14.04
CA GLU A 229 -9.37 -8.13 -13.90
C GLU A 229 -9.25 -6.64 -13.55
N LEU A 230 -8.32 -6.27 -12.67
CA LEU A 230 -8.04 -4.86 -12.37
C LEU A 230 -7.61 -4.11 -13.64
N SER A 231 -6.72 -4.70 -14.45
CA SER A 231 -6.30 -4.11 -15.72
C SER A 231 -7.47 -3.89 -16.69
N GLN A 232 -8.40 -4.82 -16.76
CA GLN A 232 -9.58 -4.73 -17.64
C GLN A 232 -10.61 -3.71 -17.14
N SER A 233 -10.56 -3.37 -15.84
CA SER A 233 -11.46 -2.40 -15.23
C SER A 233 -11.16 -0.97 -15.69
N PHE A 234 -9.94 -0.68 -16.15
CA PHE A 234 -9.56 0.65 -16.62
C PHE A 234 -9.91 0.86 -18.09
N ARG A 235 -10.49 2.03 -18.40
CA ARG A 235 -10.66 2.50 -19.79
C ARG A 235 -9.33 2.82 -20.44
N SER A 236 -8.46 3.46 -19.67
CA SER A 236 -7.17 3.95 -20.11
C SER A 236 -6.23 4.05 -18.93
N VAL A 237 -4.94 4.01 -19.24
CA VAL A 237 -3.87 4.17 -18.28
C VAL A 237 -2.95 5.27 -18.81
N ILE A 238 -2.77 6.32 -18.01
CA ILE A 238 -1.92 7.47 -18.35
C ILE A 238 -0.82 7.62 -17.31
N SER A 239 0.19 8.43 -17.63
CA SER A 239 1.33 8.62 -16.74
C SER A 239 2.03 9.95 -16.93
N HIS A 240 2.77 10.35 -15.91
CA HIS A 240 3.74 11.43 -15.96
C HIS A 240 5.16 10.92 -15.68
N SER A 241 6.14 11.30 -16.52
CA SER A 241 7.56 10.95 -16.35
C SER A 241 7.77 9.44 -16.13
N GLN A 242 8.46 9.02 -15.06
CA GLN A 242 8.74 7.61 -14.74
C GLN A 242 7.50 6.73 -14.57
N GLY A 243 6.33 7.31 -14.28
CA GLY A 243 5.08 6.55 -14.14
C GLY A 243 4.70 5.78 -15.41
N ILE A 244 5.30 6.12 -16.56
CA ILE A 244 5.11 5.40 -17.82
C ILE A 244 5.54 3.92 -17.74
N ALA A 245 6.55 3.61 -16.93
CA ALA A 245 6.99 2.23 -16.73
C ALA A 245 5.86 1.37 -16.13
N ILE A 246 5.11 1.92 -15.17
CA ILE A 246 3.95 1.22 -14.57
C ILE A 246 2.76 1.27 -15.53
N ALA A 247 2.50 2.40 -16.19
CA ALA A 247 1.36 2.52 -17.10
C ALA A 247 1.42 1.51 -18.26
N THR A 248 2.60 1.26 -18.80
CA THR A 248 2.83 0.24 -19.85
C THR A 248 2.77 -1.19 -19.32
N MET A 249 3.01 -1.38 -18.02
CA MET A 249 2.89 -2.67 -17.35
C MET A 249 1.44 -3.14 -17.26
N ILE A 250 0.53 -2.25 -16.81
CA ILE A 250 -0.87 -2.56 -16.49
C ILE A 250 -1.57 -3.41 -17.56
N PRO A 251 -1.67 -3.01 -18.85
CA PRO A 251 -2.42 -3.78 -19.85
C PRO A 251 -1.87 -5.18 -20.12
N THR A 252 -0.71 -5.52 -19.57
CA THR A 252 -0.04 -6.80 -19.80
C THR A 252 -0.14 -7.77 -18.63
N VAL A 253 -0.61 -7.34 -17.45
CA VAL A 253 -0.75 -8.19 -16.26
C VAL A 253 -1.98 -9.10 -16.40
N THR A 254 -1.88 -10.34 -15.92
CA THR A 254 -2.94 -11.36 -16.00
C THR A 254 -3.30 -11.90 -14.63
N ASP A 255 -2.28 -12.28 -13.86
CA ASP A 255 -2.39 -12.92 -12.55
C ASP A 255 -1.29 -12.39 -11.62
N GLU A 256 -1.31 -12.84 -10.36
CA GLU A 256 -0.37 -12.40 -9.33
C GLU A 256 1.09 -12.72 -9.68
N LYS A 257 1.37 -13.91 -10.23
CA LYS A 257 2.72 -14.27 -10.69
C LYS A 257 3.21 -13.33 -11.80
N SER A 258 2.33 -13.00 -12.73
CA SER A 258 2.62 -12.04 -13.81
C SER A 258 2.88 -10.64 -13.24
N PHE A 259 2.15 -10.24 -12.20
CA PHE A 259 2.33 -8.95 -11.52
C PHE A 259 3.71 -8.86 -10.89
N TYR A 260 4.13 -9.86 -10.12
CA TYR A 260 5.49 -9.92 -9.53
C TYR A 260 6.58 -9.86 -10.61
N ALA A 261 6.47 -10.70 -11.65
CA ALA A 261 7.46 -10.74 -12.73
C ALA A 261 7.57 -9.41 -13.49
N LYS A 262 6.44 -8.73 -13.70
CA LYS A 262 6.40 -7.44 -14.42
C LYS A 262 6.82 -6.28 -13.52
N SER A 263 6.53 -6.31 -12.24
CA SER A 263 7.05 -5.39 -11.23
C SER A 263 8.58 -5.38 -11.24
N LYS A 264 9.24 -6.54 -11.24
CA LYS A 264 10.71 -6.62 -11.39
C LYS A 264 11.20 -5.97 -12.70
N LYS A 265 10.49 -6.16 -13.81
CA LYS A 265 10.85 -5.49 -15.09
C LYS A 265 10.71 -3.97 -15.01
N VAL A 266 9.66 -3.46 -14.37
CA VAL A 266 9.47 -2.02 -14.13
C VAL A 266 10.62 -1.49 -13.29
N LEU A 267 10.91 -2.10 -12.15
CA LEU A 267 11.99 -1.69 -11.26
C LEU A 267 13.35 -1.74 -11.94
N GLY A 268 13.66 -2.83 -12.66
CA GLY A 268 14.91 -2.96 -13.41
C GLY A 268 15.05 -1.94 -14.54
N THR A 269 13.94 -1.61 -15.23
CA THR A 269 13.93 -0.56 -16.25
C THR A 269 14.23 0.82 -15.65
N LEU A 270 13.67 1.11 -14.47
CA LEU A 270 13.91 2.38 -13.78
C LEU A 270 15.31 2.48 -13.19
N ILE A 271 15.85 1.38 -12.63
CA ILE A 271 17.26 1.30 -12.23
C ILE A 271 18.16 1.59 -13.44
N ALA A 272 17.95 0.90 -14.57
CA ALA A 272 18.76 1.07 -15.76
C ALA A 272 18.67 2.49 -16.36
N GLY A 273 17.45 3.04 -16.46
CA GLY A 273 17.22 4.37 -17.00
C GLY A 273 17.83 5.47 -16.14
N SER A 274 17.59 5.40 -14.82
CA SER A 274 18.13 6.39 -13.88
C SER A 274 19.64 6.28 -13.70
N TYR A 275 20.21 5.07 -13.73
CA TYR A 275 21.65 4.83 -13.83
C TYR A 275 22.25 5.52 -15.05
N ALA A 276 21.67 5.31 -16.24
CA ALA A 276 22.19 5.89 -17.48
C ALA A 276 22.17 7.43 -17.44
N ILE A 277 21.10 8.01 -16.89
CA ILE A 277 21.00 9.46 -16.66
C ILE A 277 22.12 9.94 -15.73
N GLN A 278 22.34 9.25 -14.61
CA GLN A 278 23.34 9.65 -13.62
C GLN A 278 24.78 9.54 -14.14
N VAL A 279 25.06 8.53 -14.98
CA VAL A 279 26.37 8.40 -15.65
C VAL A 279 26.59 9.53 -16.67
N ALA A 280 25.54 9.89 -17.42
CA ALA A 280 25.62 10.94 -18.43
C ALA A 280 25.69 12.35 -17.81
N VAL A 281 24.96 12.57 -16.72
CA VAL A 281 24.84 13.85 -16.02
C VAL A 281 24.96 13.62 -14.50
N PRO A 282 26.19 13.59 -13.95
CA PRO A 282 26.40 13.43 -12.52
C PRO A 282 25.76 14.56 -11.71
N SER A 283 25.34 14.27 -10.47
CA SER A 283 24.67 15.20 -9.52
C SER A 283 25.36 16.58 -9.40
N SER A 284 26.67 16.66 -9.57
CA SER A 284 27.46 17.90 -9.54
C SER A 284 27.19 18.86 -10.72
N GLN A 285 26.52 18.39 -11.79
CA GLN A 285 26.24 19.16 -13.00
C GLN A 285 24.77 19.58 -13.15
N TRP A 286 23.87 19.14 -12.26
CA TRP A 286 22.44 19.50 -12.32
C TRP A 286 22.21 21.01 -12.13
N ILE A 287 23.06 21.66 -11.33
CA ILE A 287 23.08 23.12 -11.16
C ILE A 287 23.36 23.85 -12.49
N LEU A 288 24.14 23.27 -13.40
CA LEU A 288 24.49 23.88 -14.68
C LEU A 288 23.41 23.70 -15.76
N ILE A 289 22.58 22.65 -15.66
CA ILE A 289 21.54 22.33 -16.66
C ILE A 289 20.18 22.93 -16.26
N LEU A 290 19.88 23.03 -14.96
CA LEU A 290 18.58 23.54 -14.49
C LEU A 290 18.52 25.07 -14.36
N LEU A 291 19.65 25.77 -14.16
CA LEU A 291 19.65 27.24 -14.05
C LEU A 291 18.99 27.95 -15.26
N PRO A 292 19.26 27.54 -16.52
CA PRO A 292 18.62 28.15 -17.68
C PRO A 292 17.16 27.74 -17.92
N MET A 293 16.75 26.55 -17.47
CA MET A 293 15.38 26.02 -17.65
C MET A 293 14.41 26.51 -16.57
N LEU A 294 14.83 26.57 -15.30
CA LEU A 294 14.01 27.08 -14.20
C LEU A 294 13.71 28.57 -14.36
N PHE A 295 14.67 29.37 -14.83
CA PHE A 295 14.44 30.80 -15.08
C PHE A 295 13.40 31.09 -16.18
N ARG A 296 13.14 30.13 -17.08
CA ARG A 296 12.14 30.29 -18.15
C ARG A 296 10.74 29.77 -17.79
N LEU A 297 10.61 28.88 -16.81
CA LEU A 297 9.33 28.20 -16.50
C LEU A 297 8.67 28.68 -15.21
N THR A 298 9.40 29.25 -14.24
CA THR A 298 8.82 29.74 -12.98
C THR A 298 8.16 31.11 -13.08
N ALA A 299 8.19 31.76 -14.25
CA ALA A 299 7.57 33.06 -14.44
C ALA A 299 6.04 33.02 -14.56
N ASN A 300 5.39 31.86 -14.74
CA ASN A 300 3.95 31.85 -15.05
C ASN A 300 3.03 30.74 -14.50
N HIS A 301 3.48 29.70 -13.79
CA HIS A 301 2.51 28.71 -13.26
C HIS A 301 2.86 28.13 -11.88
N HIS A 302 1.81 27.94 -11.08
CA HIS A 302 1.83 27.33 -9.74
C HIS A 302 2.41 25.91 -9.76
N PRO A 303 3.17 25.50 -8.71
CA PRO A 303 3.74 24.17 -8.61
C PRO A 303 2.65 23.13 -8.32
N TRP A 304 2.60 22.09 -9.14
CA TRP A 304 1.67 20.96 -9.02
C TRP A 304 2.18 19.95 -8.00
N CYS A 305 1.32 19.55 -7.06
CA CYS A 305 1.57 18.53 -6.04
C CYS A 305 1.14 17.15 -6.58
N PRO A 306 2.01 16.12 -6.65
CA PRO A 306 1.60 14.79 -7.10
C PRO A 306 1.34 13.86 -5.90
N SER A 307 0.06 13.71 -5.55
CA SER A 307 -0.47 12.50 -4.91
C SER A 307 -1.23 11.70 -5.98
N VAL A 308 -1.57 10.44 -5.73
CA VAL A 308 -2.54 9.70 -6.56
C VAL A 308 -3.86 10.47 -6.54
N VAL A 309 -4.13 11.24 -7.59
CA VAL A 309 -5.37 12.01 -7.75
C VAL A 309 -6.27 11.25 -8.71
N PHE A 310 -7.38 10.70 -8.20
CA PHE A 310 -8.50 10.30 -9.05
C PHE A 310 -9.16 11.56 -9.62
N LEU A 311 -8.81 11.93 -10.85
CA LEU A 311 -9.41 13.07 -11.54
C LEU A 311 -10.75 12.66 -12.17
N PHE A 312 -11.86 12.86 -11.46
CA PHE A 312 -13.19 12.75 -12.04
C PHE A 312 -13.54 14.01 -12.82
N ARG A 313 -13.32 14.00 -14.14
CA ARG A 313 -13.85 15.05 -15.03
C ARG A 313 -15.14 14.56 -15.69
N ARG A 314 -16.27 15.11 -15.27
CA ARG A 314 -17.57 14.95 -15.92
C ARG A 314 -17.48 15.56 -17.32
N LEU A 315 -17.32 14.72 -18.35
CA LEU A 315 -17.48 15.15 -19.73
C LEU A 315 -18.97 15.44 -19.94
N ARG A 316 -19.35 16.72 -19.96
CA ARG A 316 -20.67 17.11 -20.48
C ARG A 316 -20.63 16.94 -22.01
N SER A 317 -21.70 16.33 -22.52
CA SER A 317 -22.06 16.18 -23.92
C SER A 317 -21.96 17.49 -24.70
#